data_AF-A0A0F8Y9K2-F1
#
_entry.id   AF-A0A0F8Y9K2-F1
#
_cell.length_a   1.000
_cell.length_b   1.000
_cell.length_c   1.000
_cell.angle_alpha   90.00
_cell.angle_beta   90.00
_cell.angle_gamma   90.00
#
_symmetry.space_group_name_H-M   'P 1'
#
loop_
_entity.id
_entity.type
_entity.pdbx_description
1 polymer ?
#
loop_
_entity_poly.entity_id
_entity_poly.type
_entity_poly.pdbx_seq_one_letter_code
_entity_poly.pdbx_strand_id
1 'polypeptide(L)'
;PVRWNIGGRLGGTHRVEGILVVNGQHVKSGYKLQANIADITPTVLSCLGLPVSADMEGKALTELFSRAVEVEFEPPREHLPVGAEEEVYSEQEKKLLITKIIL
;
A
#
# COMPACT_ATOMS: atom_id res chain seq x y z
N PRO A 1 -16.91 -3.87 18.67
CA PRO A 1 -16.60 -5.32 18.70
C PRO A 1 -17.14 -5.98 17.42
N VAL A 2 -16.36 -6.84 16.75
CA VAL A 2 -16.76 -7.48 15.48
C VAL A 2 -17.80 -8.57 15.75
N ARG A 3 -18.96 -8.49 15.09
CA ARG A 3 -19.96 -9.58 15.09
C ARG A 3 -19.63 -10.52 13.94
N TRP A 4 -19.16 -11.71 14.27
CA TRP A 4 -18.94 -12.76 13.28
C TRP A 4 -20.28 -13.24 12.73
N ASN A 5 -20.40 -13.28 11.41
CA ASN A 5 -21.60 -13.80 10.76
C ASN A 5 -21.52 -15.33 10.75
N ILE A 6 -22.32 -15.98 11.61
CA ILE A 6 -22.25 -17.43 11.89
C ILE A 6 -22.85 -18.26 10.71
N GLY A 7 -23.29 -17.61 9.63
CA GLY A 7 -23.96 -18.22 8.48
C GLY A 7 -23.05 -18.71 7.33
N GLY A 8 -21.77 -19.01 7.58
CA GLY A 8 -20.90 -19.66 6.58
C GLY A 8 -20.44 -18.80 5.39
N ARG A 9 -20.67 -17.48 5.42
CA ARG A 9 -20.04 -16.54 4.47
C ARG A 9 -18.92 -15.79 5.18
N LEU A 10 -17.67 -16.05 4.75
CA LEU A 10 -16.52 -15.19 5.07
C LEU A 10 -16.75 -13.84 4.38
N GLY A 11 -17.43 -12.92 5.05
CA GLY A 11 -17.40 -11.52 4.65
C GLY A 11 -15.95 -11.03 4.78
N GLY A 12 -15.46 -10.27 3.79
CA GLY A 12 -14.17 -9.59 3.89
C GLY A 12 -14.20 -8.57 5.02
N THR A 13 -13.93 -9.01 6.25
CA THR A 13 -13.86 -8.12 7.40
C THR A 13 -12.47 -7.51 7.43
N HIS A 14 -12.30 -6.38 6.74
CA HIS A 14 -11.11 -5.55 6.89
C HIS A 14 -11.16 -4.88 8.27
N ARG A 15 -10.06 -5.00 9.03
CA ARG A 15 -9.84 -4.16 10.21
C ARG A 15 -9.18 -2.87 9.73
N VAL A 16 -9.48 -1.76 10.42
CA VAL A 16 -8.81 -0.49 10.16
C VAL A 16 -7.34 -0.62 10.54
N GLU A 17 -7.05 -1.38 11.60
CA GLU A 17 -5.71 -1.65 12.09
C GLU A 17 -5.09 -2.85 11.35
N GLY A 18 -3.95 -2.59 10.70
CA GLY A 18 -3.11 -3.62 10.10
C GLY A 18 -2.10 -4.22 11.08
N ILE A 19 -1.29 -5.16 10.58
CA ILE A 19 -0.14 -5.73 11.29
C ILE A 19 1.10 -5.49 10.43
N LEU A 20 2.14 -4.91 11.03
CA LEU A 20 3.46 -4.79 10.44
C LEU A 20 4.43 -5.72 11.17
N VAL A 21 5.07 -6.63 10.43
CA VAL A 21 6.17 -7.48 10.93
C VAL A 21 7.36 -7.28 10.00
N VAL A 22 8.51 -6.97 10.58
CA VAL A 22 9.75 -6.72 9.83
C VAL A 22 10.85 -7.61 10.41
N ASN A 23 11.59 -8.30 9.54
CA ASN A 23 12.66 -9.20 9.93
C ASN A 23 13.82 -9.14 8.92
N GLY A 24 15.05 -9.15 9.42
CA GLY A 24 16.25 -9.16 8.60
C GLY A 24 17.51 -8.82 9.39
N GLN A 25 18.69 -9.05 8.79
CA GLN A 25 20.01 -8.84 9.40
C GLN A 25 20.21 -7.43 9.99
N HIS A 26 19.62 -6.41 9.36
CA HIS A 26 19.78 -5.01 9.73
C HIS A 26 18.54 -4.39 10.36
N VAL A 27 17.57 -5.21 10.79
CA VAL A 27 16.35 -4.76 11.45
C VAL A 27 16.55 -4.86 12.97
N LYS A 28 16.17 -3.82 13.71
CA LYS A 28 16.27 -3.81 15.17
C LYS A 28 15.33 -4.85 15.77
N SER A 29 15.89 -5.77 16.56
CA SER A 29 15.10 -6.78 17.26
C SER A 29 14.27 -6.16 18.39
N GLY A 30 13.04 -6.64 18.58
CA GLY A 30 12.14 -6.20 19.64
C GLY A 30 11.65 -4.74 19.52
N TYR A 31 11.96 -4.07 18.41
CA TYR A 31 11.56 -2.69 18.19
C TYR A 31 10.08 -2.60 17.83
N LYS A 32 9.35 -1.71 18.51
CA LYS A 32 7.92 -1.48 18.30
C LYS A 32 7.70 -0.03 17.89
N LEU A 33 6.88 0.16 16.86
CA LEU A 33 6.46 1.48 16.40
C LEU A 33 5.04 1.41 15.84
N GLN A 34 4.43 2.58 15.65
CA GLN A 34 3.17 2.74 14.93
C GLN A 34 3.49 3.22 13.51
N ALA A 35 2.86 2.59 12.52
CA ALA A 35 3.06 2.89 11.11
C ALA A 35 1.72 3.01 10.39
N ASN A 36 1.71 3.84 9.34
CA ASN A 36 0.64 3.88 8.36
C ASN A 36 0.99 2.97 7.18
N ILE A 37 -0.03 2.46 6.48
CA ILE A 37 0.20 1.67 5.26
C ILE A 37 0.97 2.45 4.19
N ALA A 38 0.79 3.78 4.14
CA ALA A 38 1.52 4.68 3.24
C ALA A 38 3.03 4.73 3.53
N ASP A 39 3.46 4.42 4.75
CA ASP A 39 4.88 4.44 5.14
C ASP A 39 5.68 3.28 4.52
N ILE A 40 5.00 2.23 4.06
CA ILE A 40 5.65 0.99 3.60
C ILE A 40 6.43 1.22 2.30
N THR A 41 5.84 1.88 1.31
CA THR A 41 6.50 2.11 0.02
C THR A 41 7.76 2.97 0.16
N PRO A 42 7.73 4.15 0.82
CA PRO A 42 8.94 4.93 1.10
C PRO A 42 10.01 4.11 1.83
N THR A 43 9.61 3.30 2.83
CA THR A 43 10.54 2.46 3.59
C THR A 43 11.27 1.45 2.71
N VAL A 44 10.54 0.72 1.85
CA VAL A 44 11.13 -0.29 0.97
C VAL A 44 12.05 0.34 -0.06
N LEU A 45 11.64 1.46 -0.68
CA LEU A 45 12.47 2.17 -1.65
C LEU A 45 13.79 2.64 -1.05
N SER A 46 13.76 3.33 0.10
CA SER A 46 14.97 3.77 0.78
C SER A 46 15.87 2.60 1.20
N CYS A 47 15.29 1.46 1.61
CA CYS A 47 16.06 0.26 1.93
C CYS A 47 16.81 -0.34 0.74
N LEU A 48 16.25 -0.17 -0.46
CA LEU A 48 16.86 -0.60 -1.72
C LEU A 48 17.82 0.45 -2.30
N GLY A 49 17.96 1.61 -1.65
CA GLY A 49 18.75 2.73 -2.17
C GLY A 49 18.11 3.38 -3.40
N LEU A 50 16.78 3.29 -3.52
CA LEU A 50 16.01 3.93 -4.59
C LEU A 50 15.39 5.25 -4.10
N PRO A 51 15.25 6.25 -4.99
CA PRO A 51 14.64 7.51 -4.62
C PRO A 51 13.14 7.33 -4.33
N VAL A 52 12.63 8.14 -3.40
CA VAL A 52 11.22 8.24 -3.05
C VAL A 52 10.62 9.44 -3.77
N SER A 53 9.44 9.28 -4.38
CA SER A 53 8.76 10.42 -5.02
C SER A 53 8.37 11.47 -3.98
N ALA A 54 8.64 12.75 -4.25
CA ALA A 54 8.38 13.84 -3.30
C ALA A 54 6.89 14.10 -3.03
N ASP A 55 6.00 13.60 -3.88
CA ASP A 55 4.54 13.63 -3.73
C ASP A 55 3.95 12.35 -3.11
N MET A 56 4.80 11.38 -2.75
CA MET A 56 4.35 10.15 -2.10
C MET A 56 3.89 10.44 -0.67
N GLU A 57 2.70 9.96 -0.31
CA GLU A 57 2.22 10.00 1.06
C GLU A 57 3.04 9.06 1.97
N GLY A 58 3.11 9.41 3.26
CA GLY A 58 3.83 8.63 4.27
C GLY A 58 5.29 9.04 4.41
N LYS A 59 6.03 8.29 5.24
CA LYS A 59 7.45 8.50 5.50
C LYS A 59 8.22 7.19 5.57
N ALA A 60 9.50 7.21 5.22
CA ALA A 60 10.36 6.05 5.40
C ALA A 60 10.62 5.81 6.90
N LEU A 61 10.32 4.59 7.36
CA LEU A 61 10.49 4.13 8.75
C LEU A 61 11.96 3.76 9.02
N THR A 62 12.87 4.71 8.85
CA THR A 62 14.33 4.49 8.97
C THR A 62 14.72 4.03 10.37
N GLU A 63 13.92 4.35 11.38
CA GLU A 63 14.10 3.92 12.76
C GLU A 63 14.05 2.39 12.95
N LEU A 64 13.46 1.63 12.01
CA LEU A 64 13.44 0.17 12.04
C LEU A 64 14.83 -0.44 11.90
N PHE A 65 15.76 0.27 11.28
CA PHE A 65 17.05 -0.30 10.89
C PHE A 65 18.14 0.02 11.90
N SER A 66 19.03 -0.95 12.12
CA SER A 66 20.21 -0.79 12.99
C SER A 66 21.33 0.01 12.32
N ARG A 67 21.30 0.11 10.99
CA ARG A 67 22.17 0.97 10.18
C ARG A 67 21.41 2.21 9.72
N ALA A 68 22.14 3.29 9.48
CA ALA A 68 21.56 4.47 8.82
C ALA A 68 21.05 4.08 7.43
N VAL A 69 19.83 4.51 7.12
CA VAL A 69 19.22 4.39 5.79
C VAL A 69 19.03 5.81 5.28
N GLU A 70 19.69 6.13 4.18
CA GLU A 70 19.53 7.43 3.52
C GLU A 70 18.23 7.43 2.72
N VAL A 71 17.54 8.56 2.75
CA VAL A 71 16.29 8.78 2.02
C VAL A 71 16.57 9.85 0.97
N GLU A 72 16.69 9.42 -0.28
CA GLU A 72 16.77 10.32 -1.43
C GLU A 72 15.36 10.59 -1.96
N PHE A 73 15.07 11.83 -2.33
CA PHE A 73 13.79 12.21 -2.91
C PHE A 73 13.96 12.57 -4.39
N GLU A 74 13.11 12.01 -5.26
CA GLU A 74 12.98 12.46 -6.65
C GLU A 74 11.78 13.41 -6.80
N PRO A 75 11.85 14.41 -7.70
CA PRO A 75 10.71 15.27 -7.97
C PRO A 75 9.53 14.43 -8.52
N PRO A 76 8.28 14.90 -8.34
CA PRO A 76 7.11 14.22 -8.86
C PRO A 76 7.26 14.02 -10.37
N ARG A 77 7.01 12.80 -10.84
CA ARG A 77 7.00 12.53 -12.27
C ARG A 77 5.73 13.11 -12.88
N GLU A 78 5.87 13.88 -13.95
CA GLU A 78 4.73 14.27 -14.75
C GLU A 78 4.06 13.00 -15.30
N HIS A 79 2.77 12.83 -14.99
CA HIS A 79 2.00 11.75 -15.57
C HIS A 79 1.78 12.08 -17.05
N LEU A 80 2.71 11.63 -17.89
CA LEU A 80 2.46 11.57 -19.32
C LEU A 80 1.27 10.60 -19.51
N PRO A 81 0.22 10.98 -20.27
CA PRO A 81 -0.88 10.08 -20.54
C PRO A 81 -0.32 8.83 -21.24
N VAL A 82 -0.31 7.70 -20.52
CA VAL A 82 0.14 6.42 -21.04
C VAL A 82 -1.04 5.82 -21.80
N GLY A 83 -1.07 6.05 -23.12
CA GLY A 83 -2.14 5.61 -24.00
C GLY A 83 -3.35 6.53 -23.96
N ALA A 84 -3.98 6.73 -25.12
CA ALA A 84 -5.37 7.18 -25.12
C ALA A 84 -6.17 6.25 -24.20
N GLU A 85 -7.20 6.76 -23.54
CA GLU A 85 -8.20 5.93 -22.85
C GLU A 85 -8.82 4.97 -23.87
N GLU A 86 -8.16 3.84 -24.14
CA GLU A 86 -8.79 2.75 -24.87
C GLU A 86 -9.86 2.23 -23.92
N GLU A 87 -11.11 2.44 -24.33
CA GLU A 87 -12.27 2.00 -23.59
C GLU A 87 -12.25 0.47 -23.54
N VAL A 88 -11.69 -0.08 -22.45
CA VAL A 88 -11.39 -1.53 -22.29
C VAL A 88 -12.65 -2.39 -22.30
N TYR A 89 -13.80 -1.81 -21.93
CA TYR A 89 -15.07 -2.51 -21.86
C TYR A 89 -16.09 -1.88 -22.81
N SER A 90 -16.76 -2.73 -23.56
CA SER A 90 -17.97 -2.35 -24.28
C SER A 90 -19.07 -1.87 -23.32
N GLU A 91 -20.00 -1.07 -23.83
CA GLU A 91 -21.19 -0.63 -23.08
C GLU A 91 -22.02 -1.80 -22.53
N GLN A 92 -22.03 -2.94 -23.25
CA GLN A 92 -22.71 -4.15 -22.79
C GLN A 92 -22.00 -4.77 -21.58
N GLU A 93 -20.66 -4.84 -21.58
CA GLU A 93 -19.87 -5.34 -20.46
C GLU A 93 -20.01 -4.44 -19.22
N LYS A 94 -19.96 -3.11 -19.40
CA LYS A 94 -20.21 -2.15 -18.31
C LYS A 94 -21.58 -2.39 -17.67
N LYS A 95 -22.62 -2.58 -18.49
CA LYS A 95 -23.98 -2.85 -18.00
C LYS A 95 -24.08 -4.19 -17.24
N LEU A 96 -23.38 -5.22 -17.68
CA LEU A 96 -23.33 -6.53 -17.00
C LEU A 96 -22.62 -6.46 -15.64
N LEU A 97 -21.51 -5.71 -15.55
CA LEU A 97 -20.78 -5.53 -14.30
C LEU A 97 -21.63 -4.81 -13.24
N ILE A 98 -22.32 -3.74 -13.62
CA ILE A 98 -23.20 -3.00 -12.72
C ILE A 98 -24.36 -3.88 -12.23
N THR A 99 -24.98 -4.63 -13.13
CA THR A 99 -26.15 -5.46 -12.80
C THR A 99 -25.81 -6.60 -11.83
N LYS A 100 -24.61 -7.19 -11.93
CA LYS A 100 -24.17 -8.31 -11.07
C LYS A 100 -23.70 -7.91 -9.68
N ILE A 101 -23.42 -6.62 -9.44
CA ILE A 101 -22.98 -6.11 -8.14
C ILE A 101 -24.19 -5.78 -7.23
N ILE A 102 -25.37 -5.55 -7.80
CA ILE A 102 -26.57 -5.05 -7.09
C ILE A 102 -27.56 -6.18 -6.72
N LEU A 103 -27.33 -7.43 -7.16
CA LEU A 103 -28.16 -8.61 -6.85
C LEU A 103 -27.37 -9.65 -6.05
#